data_AF-A0A8T7DTZ9-F1
#
_entry.id   AF-A0A8T7DTZ9-F1
#
_cell.length_a   1.000
_cell.length_b   1.000
_cell.length_c   1.000
_cell.angle_alpha   90.00
_cell.angle_beta   90.00
_cell.angle_gamma   90.00
#
_symmetry.space_group_name_H-M   'P 1'
#
loop_
_entity.id
_entity.type
_entity.pdbx_description
1 polymer ?
#
loop_
_entity_poly.entity_id
_entity_poly.type
_entity_poly.pdbx_seq_one_letter_code
_entity_poly.pdbx_strand_id
1 'polypeptide(L)'
;MKIRAIYPLLSLLAVSPGLIYNSADAAKITAQKNEDSGLYSWVAESEGFSIELIQLLPDFVRAIYMKHDFPKAEVDEIAGYCVFGTIIKNTSEQTLSYDVADWYYTDKQGND
;
A
#
# COMPACT_ATOMS: atom_id res chain seq x y z
N MET A 1 69.82 25.76 -13.94
CA MET A 1 69.86 24.57 -14.82
C MET A 1 69.85 23.29 -13.98
N LYS A 2 68.69 22.66 -13.84
CA LYS A 2 68.44 21.20 -13.80
C LYS A 2 66.94 21.02 -13.56
N ILE A 3 66.25 20.65 -14.63
CA ILE A 3 64.84 20.24 -14.64
C ILE A 3 64.82 18.72 -14.45
N ARG A 4 63.99 18.22 -13.53
CA ARG A 4 63.47 16.85 -13.49
C ARG A 4 62.08 16.85 -12.81
N ALA A 5 61.04 16.97 -13.64
CA ALA A 5 59.93 16.01 -13.86
C ALA A 5 59.81 14.88 -12.79
N ILE A 6 58.67 14.41 -12.24
CA ILE A 6 57.23 14.20 -12.58
C ILE A 6 56.59 13.72 -11.23
N TYR A 7 55.34 14.05 -10.85
CA TYR A 7 54.11 13.24 -11.03
C TYR A 7 52.90 14.09 -10.57
N PRO A 8 51.78 14.11 -11.32
CA PRO A 8 50.56 14.73 -10.83
C PRO A 8 49.91 13.81 -9.79
N LEU A 9 49.51 14.38 -8.65
CA LEU A 9 48.65 13.69 -7.70
C LEU A 9 47.34 13.35 -8.42
N LEU A 10 47.09 12.06 -8.61
CA LEU A 10 45.82 11.52 -9.06
C LEU A 10 44.81 11.69 -7.92
N SER A 11 43.96 12.71 -7.97
CA SER A 11 42.82 12.84 -7.09
C SER A 11 41.76 11.81 -7.48
N LEU A 12 41.63 10.73 -6.70
CA LEU A 12 40.49 9.81 -6.75
C LEU A 12 39.21 10.61 -6.43
N LEU A 13 38.38 10.85 -7.44
CA LEU A 13 36.96 11.15 -7.23
C LEU A 13 36.27 9.83 -6.90
N ALA A 14 36.06 9.57 -5.61
CA ALA A 14 35.13 8.55 -5.17
C ALA A 14 33.72 8.99 -5.56
N VAL A 15 33.26 8.55 -6.74
CA VAL A 15 31.84 8.61 -7.09
C VAL A 15 31.14 7.56 -6.24
N SER A 16 30.74 7.95 -5.04
CA SER A 16 29.77 7.18 -4.26
C SER A 16 28.49 7.10 -5.10
N PRO A 17 27.98 5.91 -5.44
CA PRO A 17 26.68 5.77 -6.05
C PRO A 17 25.68 6.33 -5.04
N GLY A 18 25.15 7.53 -5.31
CA GLY A 18 24.07 8.09 -4.52
C GLY A 18 22.88 7.15 -4.66
N LEU A 19 22.49 6.52 -3.55
CA LEU A 19 21.19 5.87 -3.44
C LEU A 19 20.14 6.95 -3.74
N ILE A 20 19.55 6.87 -4.94
CA ILE A 20 18.36 7.63 -5.28
C ILE A 20 17.24 7.01 -4.45
N TYR A 21 16.93 7.62 -3.30
CA TYR A 21 15.74 7.28 -2.55
C TYR A 21 14.54 7.81 -3.34
N ASN A 22 13.77 6.91 -3.95
CA ASN A 22 12.43 7.24 -4.41
C ASN A 22 11.58 7.52 -3.17
N SER A 23 11.22 8.77 -2.95
CA SER A 23 10.18 9.11 -1.98
C SER A 23 8.87 8.53 -2.54
N ALA A 24 8.37 7.44 -1.95
CA ALA A 24 7.01 7.02 -2.21
C ALA A 24 6.09 8.14 -1.71
N ASP A 25 5.33 8.75 -2.62
CA ASP A 25 4.33 9.74 -2.22
C ASP A 25 3.26 9.01 -1.42
N ALA A 26 3.08 9.40 -0.16
CA ALA A 26 2.15 8.71 0.72
C ALA A 26 0.73 8.97 0.20
N ALA A 27 0.03 7.90 -0.21
CA ALA A 27 -1.35 7.99 -0.66
C ALA A 27 -2.19 8.77 0.36
N LYS A 28 -2.98 9.73 -0.13
CA LYS A 28 -3.85 10.53 0.74
C LYS A 28 -4.97 9.62 1.26
N ILE A 29 -5.01 9.38 2.57
CA ILE A 29 -6.04 8.57 3.24
C ILE A 29 -7.13 9.49 3.81
N THR A 30 -8.37 9.26 3.42
CA THR A 30 -9.55 9.95 3.97
C THR A 30 -10.48 8.94 4.64
N ALA A 31 -10.81 9.18 5.91
CA ALA A 31 -11.82 8.39 6.63
C ALA A 31 -13.18 9.08 6.53
N GLN A 32 -14.21 8.30 6.21
CA GLN A 32 -15.59 8.78 6.07
C GLN A 32 -16.55 7.87 6.82
N LYS A 33 -17.71 8.41 7.17
CA LYS A 33 -18.82 7.68 7.79
C LYS A 33 -20.06 7.87 6.92
N ASN A 34 -20.65 6.77 6.48
CA ASN A 34 -21.90 6.82 5.73
C ASN A 34 -23.05 7.23 6.69
N GLU A 35 -23.82 8.26 6.35
CA GLU A 35 -24.85 8.81 7.23
C GLU A 35 -26.04 7.85 7.41
N ASP A 36 -26.37 7.07 6.37
CA ASP A 36 -27.52 6.16 6.39
C ASP A 36 -27.26 4.90 7.23
N SER A 37 -26.08 4.30 7.06
CA SER A 37 -25.70 3.04 7.69
C SER A 37 -24.86 3.21 8.95
N GLY A 38 -24.24 4.38 9.14
CA GLY A 38 -23.30 4.65 10.21
C GLY A 38 -21.95 3.93 10.07
N LEU A 39 -21.73 3.18 8.98
CA LEU A 39 -20.50 2.43 8.74
C LEU A 39 -19.36 3.35 8.30
N TYR A 40 -18.15 3.01 8.72
CA TYR A 40 -16.94 3.71 8.32
C TYR A 40 -16.34 3.14 7.03
N SER A 41 -15.71 4.00 6.24
CA SER A 41 -14.77 3.57 5.21
C SER A 41 -13.53 4.47 5.14
N TRP A 42 -12.45 3.92 4.60
CA TRP A 42 -11.17 4.60 4.39
C TRP A 42 -10.83 4.54 2.92
N VAL A 43 -10.63 5.71 2.30
CA VAL A 43 -10.26 5.84 0.90
C VAL A 43 -8.81 6.28 0.81
N ALA A 44 -7.99 5.50 0.11
CA ALA A 44 -6.64 5.86 -0.28
C ALA A 44 -6.63 6.17 -1.79
N GLU A 45 -6.15 7.36 -2.15
CA GLU A 45 -5.97 7.77 -3.54
C GLU A 45 -4.48 7.76 -3.90
N SER A 46 -4.14 7.15 -5.02
CA SER A 46 -2.81 7.11 -5.61
C SER A 46 -2.90 7.49 -7.09
N GLU A 47 -1.75 7.73 -7.73
CA GLU A 47 -1.71 7.98 -9.17
C GLU A 47 -2.27 6.75 -9.93
N GLY A 48 -3.39 6.97 -10.62
CA GLY A 48 -4.02 5.99 -11.51
C GLY A 48 -5.05 5.04 -10.86
N PHE A 49 -5.14 4.94 -9.53
CA PHE A 49 -6.18 4.12 -8.88
C PHE A 49 -6.57 4.63 -7.49
N SER A 50 -7.72 4.17 -7.00
CA SER A 50 -8.13 4.32 -5.60
C SER A 50 -8.49 2.98 -4.97
N ILE A 51 -8.24 2.87 -3.67
CA ILE A 51 -8.68 1.76 -2.82
C ILE A 51 -9.61 2.33 -1.76
N GLU A 52 -10.78 1.72 -1.60
CA GLU A 52 -11.68 1.97 -0.48
C GLU A 52 -11.84 0.71 0.37
N LEU A 53 -11.60 0.83 1.67
CA LEU A 53 -11.85 -0.19 2.67
C LEU A 53 -13.13 0.15 3.42
N ILE A 54 -14.17 -0.66 3.27
CA ILE A 54 -15.48 -0.49 3.89
C ILE A 54 -15.58 -1.41 5.08
N GLN A 55 -15.93 -0.88 6.25
CA GLN A 55 -16.16 -1.67 7.45
C GLN A 55 -17.28 -2.70 7.22
N LEU A 56 -17.01 -3.98 7.50
CA LEU A 56 -18.05 -5.02 7.56
C LEU A 56 -18.36 -5.36 9.01
N LEU A 57 -19.66 -5.41 9.33
CA LEU A 57 -20.11 -5.85 10.65
C LEU A 57 -19.96 -7.38 10.79
N PRO A 58 -19.72 -7.89 12.02
CA PRO A 58 -19.59 -9.34 12.26
C PRO A 58 -20.75 -10.17 11.68
N ASP A 59 -21.98 -9.68 11.79
CA ASP A 59 -23.15 -10.41 11.26
C ASP A 59 -23.19 -10.41 9.73
N PHE A 60 -22.67 -9.36 9.10
CA PHE A 60 -22.54 -9.30 7.64
C PHE A 60 -21.44 -10.25 7.15
N VAL A 61 -20.32 -10.32 7.87
CA VAL A 61 -19.26 -11.31 7.63
C VAL A 61 -19.83 -12.74 7.73
N ARG A 62 -20.57 -13.05 8.79
CA ARG A 62 -21.25 -14.36 8.92
C ARG A 62 -22.17 -14.64 7.74
N ALA A 63 -23.02 -13.69 7.37
CA ALA A 63 -23.95 -13.87 6.27
C ALA A 63 -23.24 -14.14 4.92
N ILE A 64 -22.15 -13.44 4.62
CA ILE A 64 -21.36 -13.64 3.40
C ILE A 64 -20.74 -15.04 3.40
N TYR A 65 -19.94 -15.36 4.41
CA TYR A 65 -19.14 -16.60 4.38
C TYR A 65 -19.99 -17.86 4.61
N MET A 66 -21.05 -17.81 5.42
CA MET A 66 -21.97 -18.94 5.56
C MET A 66 -22.71 -19.26 4.25
N LYS A 67 -22.97 -18.27 3.40
CA LYS A 67 -23.58 -18.48 2.07
C LYS A 67 -22.67 -19.27 1.12
N HIS A 68 -21.36 -19.32 1.42
CA HIS A 68 -20.36 -20.06 0.65
C HIS A 68 -19.99 -21.40 1.30
N ASP A 69 -20.80 -21.90 2.23
CA ASP A 69 -20.63 -23.20 2.91
C ASP A 69 -19.29 -23.36 3.64
N PHE A 70 -18.67 -22.25 4.05
CA PHE A 70 -17.49 -22.31 4.92
C PHE A 70 -17.87 -22.91 6.29
N PRO A 71 -16.97 -23.70 6.91
CA PRO A 71 -17.30 -24.29 8.19
C PRO A 71 -17.46 -23.22 9.28
N LYS A 72 -18.41 -23.47 10.18
CA LYS A 72 -18.95 -22.45 11.08
C LYS A 72 -17.88 -21.88 12.03
N ALA A 73 -16.95 -22.72 12.47
CA ALA A 73 -15.93 -22.31 13.44
C ALA A 73 -15.01 -21.23 12.84
N GLU A 74 -14.64 -21.39 11.58
CA GLU A 74 -13.79 -20.49 10.80
C GLU A 74 -14.53 -19.19 10.51
N VAL A 75 -15.81 -19.27 10.15
CA VAL A 75 -16.63 -18.06 9.95
C VAL A 75 -16.78 -17.25 11.24
N ASP A 76 -16.99 -17.92 12.37
CA ASP A 76 -17.07 -17.25 13.67
C ASP A 76 -15.74 -16.62 14.09
N GLU A 77 -14.61 -17.27 13.77
CA GLU A 77 -13.28 -16.70 13.97
C GLU A 77 -13.09 -15.44 13.12
N ILE A 78 -13.40 -15.51 11.81
CA ILE A 78 -13.27 -14.38 10.89
C ILE A 78 -14.15 -13.20 11.35
N ALA A 79 -15.37 -13.48 11.82
CA ALA A 79 -16.29 -12.46 12.34
C ALA A 79 -15.78 -11.77 13.63
N GLY A 80 -14.77 -12.33 14.30
CA GLY A 80 -14.08 -11.71 15.43
C GLY A 80 -13.02 -10.68 15.05
N TYR A 81 -12.58 -10.64 13.79
CA TYR A 81 -11.59 -9.69 13.30
C TYR A 81 -12.24 -8.42 12.73
N CYS A 82 -11.42 -7.38 12.54
CA CYS A 82 -11.81 -6.23 11.72
C CYS A 82 -11.73 -6.62 10.24
N VAL A 83 -12.87 -6.97 9.65
CA VAL A 83 -12.97 -7.33 8.24
C VAL A 83 -13.43 -6.12 7.42
N PHE A 84 -12.80 -5.92 6.26
CA PHE A 84 -13.15 -4.86 5.33
C PHE A 84 -13.57 -5.43 3.99
N GLY A 85 -14.65 -4.88 3.43
CA GLY A 85 -14.92 -4.98 2.01
C GLY A 85 -13.94 -4.06 1.29
N THR A 86 -13.39 -4.52 0.16
CA THR A 86 -12.43 -3.73 -0.60
C THR A 86 -13.03 -3.36 -1.95
N ILE A 87 -13.02 -2.07 -2.29
CA ILE A 87 -13.32 -1.58 -3.64
C ILE A 87 -12.01 -1.05 -4.22
N ILE A 88 -11.62 -1.58 -5.37
CA ILE A 88 -10.48 -1.09 -6.15
C ILE A 88 -11.03 -0.46 -7.42
N LYS A 89 -10.68 0.80 -7.67
CA LYS A 89 -11.14 1.55 -8.85
C LYS A 89 -9.94 2.03 -9.65
N ASN A 90 -9.90 1.66 -10.93
CA ASN A 90 -9.02 2.30 -11.91
C ASN A 90 -9.54 3.73 -12.15
N THR A 91 -8.72 4.73 -11.86
CA THR A 91 -9.03 6.15 -12.06
C THR A 91 -8.25 6.75 -13.23
N SER A 92 -7.51 5.93 -13.96
CA SER A 92 -6.75 6.30 -15.16
C SER A 92 -7.52 6.02 -16.46
N GLU A 93 -7.04 6.60 -17.56
CA GLU A 93 -7.50 6.30 -18.93
C GLU A 93 -6.85 5.05 -19.52
N GLN A 94 -6.01 4.35 -18.76
CA GLN A 94 -5.21 3.22 -19.23
C GLN A 94 -5.62 1.92 -18.53
N THR A 95 -5.26 0.78 -19.12
CA THR A 95 -5.38 -0.50 -18.42
C THR A 95 -4.29 -0.59 -17.36
N LEU A 96 -4.69 -0.85 -16.11
CA LEU A 96 -3.76 -1.10 -15.02
C LEU A 96 -3.44 -2.59 -14.91
N SER A 97 -2.18 -2.91 -14.63
CA SER A 97 -1.70 -4.25 -14.34
C SER A 97 -0.90 -4.22 -13.05
N TYR A 98 -1.27 -5.06 -12.09
CA TYR A 98 -0.60 -5.19 -10.80
C TYR A 98 -0.40 -6.67 -10.47
N ASP A 99 0.73 -7.00 -9.84
CA ASP A 99 0.92 -8.30 -9.20
C ASP A 99 0.48 -8.19 -7.73
N VAL A 100 -0.57 -8.91 -7.39
CA VAL A 100 -1.11 -8.95 -6.03
C VAL A 100 -0.23 -9.75 -5.06
N ALA A 101 0.68 -10.58 -5.57
CA ALA A 101 1.64 -11.31 -4.75
C ALA A 101 2.70 -10.38 -4.13
N ASP A 102 2.94 -9.23 -4.74
CA ASP A 102 3.91 -8.23 -4.29
C ASP A 102 3.28 -7.14 -3.42
N TRP A 103 2.03 -7.29 -3.00
CA TRP A 103 1.36 -6.32 -2.14
C TRP A 103 1.83 -6.47 -0.70
N TYR A 104 2.33 -5.37 -0.13
CA TYR A 104 2.68 -5.25 1.28
C TYR A 104 2.02 -4.00 1.86
N TYR A 105 1.85 -3.96 3.18
CA TYR A 105 1.44 -2.76 3.88
C TYR A 105 2.67 -2.11 4.50
N THR A 106 2.72 -0.79 4.53
CA THR A 106 3.73 -0.05 5.29
C THR A 106 3.05 0.83 6.32
N ASP A 107 3.62 0.93 7.52
CA ASP A 107 3.20 1.94 8.49
C ASP A 107 3.62 3.37 8.06
N LYS A 108 3.27 4.37 8.88
CA LYS A 108 3.63 5.78 8.61
C LYS A 108 5.14 6.07 8.57
N GLN A 109 5.96 5.12 9.03
CA GLN A 109 7.42 5.21 9.04
C GLN A 109 8.06 4.39 7.92
N GLY A 110 7.26 3.69 7.10
CA GLY A 110 7.75 2.87 5.99
C GLY A 110 8.20 1.47 6.41
N ASN A 111 7.77 0.98 7.58
CA ASN A 111 8.06 -0.38 8.02
C ASN A 111 6.92 -1.34 7.67
N ASP A 112 7.27 -2.58 7.36
CA ASP A 112 6.35 -3.71 7.14
C ASP A 112 5.83 -4.33 8.45
#